data_AF-A0A182EN62-F1
#
_entry.id   AF-A0A182EN62-F1
#
_cell.length_a   1.000
_cell.length_b   1.000
_cell.length_c   1.000
_cell.angle_alpha   90.00
_cell.angle_beta   90.00
_cell.angle_gamma   90.00
#
_symmetry.space_group_name_H-M   'P 1'
#
loop_
_entity.id
_entity.type
_entity.pdbx_description
1 polymer ?
#
loop_
_entity_poly.entity_id
_entity_poly.type
_entity_poly.pdbx_seq_one_letter_code
_entity_poly.pdbx_strand_id
1 'polypeptide(L)'
;MQIWIWRFYSVFYIVCFLPLFGLPQKQELKPLSDTGFITTEKKTHLAGIRIEGLPSENNGFVGYNDKEVSIVQPDVPVRVVLFGFAMDDIALVTFTRVWNNCSVSDIEITQPDFTIQTEKRVVVKAAFPDSADLYYVCVKQKPKENAQGEEIDQHFIKLHDLRATISTEIPPRQYYLPIGIQIAVICCLFVLSGLFSGLNLGLMALTPQELMLIQKSGSKKERAYAEVILPVRRSGNLLLCALLIGNVCVNSAISILFDDLTSGYVALITSSAGIVIFGEIFPQSLCV
;
A
#
# COMPACT_ATOMS: atom_id res chain seq x y z
N MET A 1 -28.08 1.59 28.43
CA MET A 1 -27.60 1.42 27.04
C MET A 1 -26.11 1.76 26.86
N GLN A 2 -25.32 1.90 27.95
CA GLN A 2 -23.87 2.21 27.90
C GLN A 2 -22.96 0.97 27.85
N ILE A 3 -23.44 -0.19 28.34
CA ILE A 3 -22.61 -1.39 28.55
C ILE A 3 -22.33 -2.15 27.24
N TRP A 4 -23.23 -2.06 26.25
CA TRP A 4 -23.07 -2.74 24.96
C TRP A 4 -22.05 -2.08 24.04
N ILE A 5 -21.92 -0.75 24.11
CA ILE A 5 -20.92 0.02 23.34
C ILE A 5 -19.50 -0.32 23.82
N TRP A 6 -19.29 -0.47 25.14
CA TRP A 6 -18.00 -0.86 25.69
C TRP A 6 -17.60 -2.31 25.37
N ARG A 7 -18.56 -3.24 25.30
CA ARG A 7 -18.26 -4.64 24.91
C ARG A 7 -17.95 -4.77 23.42
N PHE A 8 -18.55 -3.96 22.56
CA PHE A 8 -18.21 -3.94 21.13
C PHE A 8 -16.85 -3.30 20.86
N TYR A 9 -16.52 -2.18 21.53
CA TYR A 9 -15.20 -1.54 21.42
C TYR A 9 -14.06 -2.43 21.95
N SER A 10 -14.28 -3.15 23.06
CA SER A 10 -13.26 -4.03 23.64
C SER A 10 -12.96 -5.26 22.78
N VAL A 11 -13.97 -5.84 22.11
CA VAL A 11 -13.75 -6.98 21.19
C VAL A 11 -13.07 -6.52 19.89
N PHE A 12 -13.40 -5.32 19.39
CA PHE A 12 -12.77 -4.77 18.17
C PHE A 12 -11.29 -4.42 18.39
N TYR A 13 -10.93 -3.89 19.57
CA TYR A 13 -9.54 -3.57 19.93
C TYR A 13 -8.67 -4.83 20.10
N ILE A 14 -9.24 -5.93 20.62
CA ILE A 14 -8.51 -7.18 20.86
C ILE A 14 -8.28 -7.97 19.56
N VAL A 15 -9.19 -7.90 18.59
CA VAL A 15 -9.07 -8.67 17.34
C VAL A 15 -8.19 -7.98 16.30
N CYS A 16 -8.14 -6.63 16.27
CA CYS A 16 -7.33 -5.90 15.28
C CYS A 16 -5.89 -5.57 15.71
N PHE A 17 -5.58 -5.49 17.01
CA PHE A 17 -4.25 -5.04 17.47
C PHE A 17 -3.31 -6.17 17.94
N LEU A 18 -3.77 -7.43 18.03
CA LEU A 18 -2.96 -8.52 18.59
C LEU A 18 -2.02 -9.27 17.62
N PRO A 19 -2.08 -9.19 16.27
CA PRO A 19 -1.12 -9.94 15.45
C PRO A 19 0.09 -9.09 15.01
N LEU A 20 0.41 -7.98 15.67
CA LEU A 20 1.51 -7.07 15.27
C LEU A 20 2.76 -7.11 16.16
N PHE A 21 2.90 -8.10 17.04
CA PHE A 21 4.17 -8.40 17.71
C PHE A 21 4.57 -9.86 17.47
N GLY A 22 4.97 -10.14 16.23
CA GLY A 22 5.81 -11.29 15.92
C GLY A 22 7.14 -11.15 16.66
N LEU A 23 7.32 -11.94 17.70
CA LEU A 23 8.59 -12.13 18.39
C LEU A 23 9.69 -12.51 17.39
N PRO A 24 10.88 -11.89 17.43
CA PRO A 24 12.02 -12.40 16.69
C PRO A 24 12.40 -13.77 17.26
N GLN A 25 12.43 -14.79 16.40
CA GLN A 25 13.03 -16.09 16.72
C GLN A 25 14.50 -15.87 17.08
N LYS A 26 14.83 -16.04 18.37
CA LYS A 26 16.20 -16.10 18.87
C LYS A 26 16.81 -17.43 18.42
N GLN A 27 17.55 -17.40 17.32
CA GLN A 27 18.31 -18.56 16.87
C GLN A 27 19.55 -18.69 17.76
N GLU A 28 19.61 -19.76 18.55
CA GLU A 28 20.77 -20.06 19.39
C GLU A 28 22.00 -20.34 18.54
N LEU A 29 23.03 -19.50 18.70
CA LEU A 29 24.34 -19.68 18.12
C LEU A 29 25.10 -20.74 18.94
N LYS A 30 25.25 -21.94 18.38
CA LYS A 30 26.09 -22.99 18.96
C LYS A 30 27.56 -22.53 18.87
N PRO A 31 28.35 -22.53 19.96
CA PRO A 31 29.74 -22.11 19.90
C PRO A 31 30.51 -23.15 19.07
N LEU A 32 31.05 -22.72 17.92
CA LEU A 32 31.95 -23.55 17.14
C LEU A 32 33.35 -23.39 17.72
N SER A 33 33.83 -24.51 18.25
CA SER A 33 35.15 -24.78 18.82
C SER A 33 36.29 -24.08 18.09
N ASP A 34 37.19 -23.48 18.86
CA ASP A 34 38.54 -23.11 18.44
C ASP A 34 39.17 -24.22 17.60
N THR A 35 39.43 -23.94 16.33
CA THR A 35 40.40 -24.67 15.51
C THR A 35 40.85 -23.80 14.34
N GLY A 36 42.08 -23.29 14.44
CA GLY A 36 42.93 -22.94 13.31
C GLY A 36 42.61 -21.64 12.57
N PHE A 37 43.53 -20.68 12.66
CA PHE A 37 43.67 -19.64 11.64
C PHE A 37 43.95 -20.32 10.29
N ILE A 38 42.93 -20.42 9.45
CA ILE A 38 43.09 -20.59 8.01
C ILE A 38 42.86 -19.20 7.44
N THR A 39 43.90 -18.58 6.90
CA THR A 39 43.80 -17.37 6.08
C THR A 39 43.02 -17.70 4.82
N THR A 40 41.70 -17.76 4.95
CA THR A 40 40.77 -17.93 3.84
C THR A 40 40.79 -16.62 3.07
N GLU A 41 41.07 -16.70 1.77
CA GLU A 41 41.09 -15.54 0.89
C GLU A 41 39.78 -14.75 1.03
N LYS A 42 39.87 -13.48 1.46
CA LYS A 42 38.71 -12.61 1.63
C LYS A 42 38.13 -12.29 0.24
N LYS A 43 37.02 -12.96 -0.08
CA LYS A 43 36.26 -12.81 -1.32
C LYS A 43 34.95 -12.10 -1.02
N THR A 44 34.67 -11.01 -1.74
CA THR A 44 33.37 -10.34 -1.61
C THR A 44 32.25 -11.24 -2.12
N HIS A 45 31.18 -11.32 -1.35
CA HIS A 45 29.98 -12.03 -1.75
C HIS A 45 28.78 -11.09 -1.63
N LEU A 46 28.22 -10.67 -2.77
CA LEU A 46 27.01 -9.86 -2.81
C LEU A 46 25.80 -10.78 -2.57
N ALA A 47 25.02 -10.50 -1.52
CA ALA A 47 23.87 -11.30 -1.11
C ALA A 47 22.54 -10.70 -1.56
N GLY A 48 22.46 -9.36 -1.69
CA GLY A 48 21.22 -8.70 -2.07
C GLY A 48 21.35 -7.19 -2.19
N ILE A 49 20.27 -6.57 -2.65
CA ILE A 49 20.10 -5.12 -2.76
C ILE A 49 18.80 -4.72 -2.07
N ARG A 50 18.74 -3.49 -1.58
CA ARG A 50 17.51 -2.86 -1.12
C ARG A 50 17.56 -1.40 -1.50
N ILE A 51 16.45 -0.90 -2.04
CA ILE A 51 16.33 0.51 -2.39
C ILE A 51 15.54 1.23 -1.30
N GLU A 52 16.03 2.39 -0.91
CA GLU A 52 15.44 3.26 0.10
C GLU A 52 15.28 4.67 -0.48
N GLY A 53 14.14 5.30 -0.20
CA GLY A 53 13.93 6.71 -0.51
C GLY A 53 14.88 7.60 0.30
N LEU A 54 15.26 8.75 -0.26
CA LEU A 54 15.90 9.80 0.52
C LEU A 54 14.83 10.54 1.33
N PRO A 55 15.10 10.93 2.60
CA PRO A 55 14.09 11.56 3.44
C PRO A 55 13.90 13.05 3.13
N SER A 56 14.79 13.62 2.32
CA SER A 56 14.89 15.06 2.03
C SER A 56 14.38 15.42 0.63
N GLU A 57 14.14 14.43 -0.23
CA GLU A 57 13.67 14.59 -1.61
C GLU A 57 12.42 13.71 -1.80
N ASN A 58 11.60 13.98 -2.83
CA ASN A 58 10.46 13.14 -3.15
C ASN A 58 10.89 11.66 -3.14
N ASN A 59 10.17 10.80 -2.40
CA ASN A 59 10.51 9.39 -2.27
C ASN A 59 10.57 8.73 -3.67
N GLY A 60 11.76 8.65 -4.27
CA GLY A 60 11.97 8.05 -5.60
C GLY A 60 11.78 6.53 -5.63
N PHE A 61 11.48 5.90 -4.49
CA PHE A 61 11.16 4.48 -4.41
C PHE A 61 9.64 4.29 -4.41
N VAL A 62 9.13 3.59 -5.43
CA VAL A 62 7.69 3.38 -5.62
C VAL A 62 7.23 2.11 -4.90
N GLY A 63 8.00 1.02 -4.98
CA GLY A 63 7.65 -0.26 -4.39
C GLY A 63 8.31 -1.44 -5.09
N TYR A 64 7.69 -2.61 -5.00
CA TYR A 64 8.11 -3.82 -5.71
C TYR A 64 7.04 -4.23 -6.71
N ASN A 65 7.45 -4.75 -7.87
CA ASN A 65 6.54 -5.38 -8.82
C ASN A 65 6.16 -6.81 -8.37
N ASP A 66 5.21 -7.46 -9.04
CA ASP A 66 4.77 -8.84 -8.75
C ASP A 66 5.91 -9.87 -8.86
N LYS A 67 6.98 -9.52 -9.59
CA LYS A 67 8.21 -10.30 -9.73
C LYS A 67 9.28 -9.95 -8.69
N GLU A 68 8.91 -9.20 -7.64
CA GLU A 68 9.80 -8.71 -6.57
C GLU A 68 10.97 -7.82 -7.06
N VAL A 69 10.82 -7.25 -8.26
CA VAL A 69 11.74 -6.25 -8.83
C VAL A 69 11.47 -4.90 -8.19
N SER A 70 12.52 -4.17 -7.82
CA SER A 70 12.37 -2.86 -7.19
C SER A 70 12.02 -1.79 -8.23
N ILE A 71 10.94 -1.03 -8.01
CA ILE A 71 10.49 0.03 -8.90
C ILE A 71 10.92 1.39 -8.34
N VAL A 72 11.61 2.17 -9.17
CA VAL A 72 12.08 3.52 -8.84
C VAL A 72 11.54 4.53 -9.85
N GLN A 73 11.38 5.77 -9.40
CA GLN A 73 10.96 6.88 -10.25
C GLN A 73 12.14 7.34 -11.13
N PRO A 74 11.93 7.57 -12.44
CA PRO A 74 13.00 8.00 -13.33
C PRO A 74 13.55 9.37 -12.93
N ASP A 75 14.87 9.55 -13.10
CA ASP A 75 15.63 10.77 -12.82
C ASP A 75 15.56 11.28 -11.37
N VAL A 76 15.00 10.50 -10.45
CA VAL A 76 14.96 10.82 -9.02
C VAL A 76 16.06 10.03 -8.30
N PRO A 77 16.94 10.68 -7.53
CA PRO A 77 17.98 9.99 -6.77
C PRO A 77 17.37 9.12 -5.66
N VAL A 78 17.90 7.91 -5.52
CA VAL A 78 17.53 6.93 -4.49
C VAL A 78 18.77 6.40 -3.78
N ARG A 79 18.60 5.90 -2.56
CA ARG A 79 19.67 5.20 -1.83
C ARG A 79 19.60 3.72 -2.15
N VAL A 80 20.67 3.20 -2.71
CA VAL A 80 20.82 1.78 -3.00
C VAL A 80 21.72 1.17 -1.93
N VAL A 81 21.16 0.25 -1.16
CA VAL A 81 21.85 -0.49 -0.09
C VAL A 81 22.18 -1.88 -0.61
N LEU A 82 23.47 -2.17 -0.71
CA LEU A 82 24.02 -3.47 -1.08
C LEU A 82 24.39 -4.24 0.18
N PHE A 83 23.99 -5.51 0.26
CA PHE A 83 24.27 -6.39 1.39
C PHE A 83 25.16 -7.55 0.97
N GLY A 84 26.08 -7.95 1.83
CA GLY A 84 26.93 -9.10 1.58
C GLY A 84 28.01 -9.29 2.62
N PHE A 85 29.10 -9.96 2.22
CA PHE A 85 30.30 -10.16 3.03
C PHE A 85 31.52 -9.54 2.34
N ALA A 86 32.48 -9.06 3.15
CA ALA A 86 33.72 -8.41 2.71
C ALA A 86 33.52 -7.14 1.85
N MET A 87 32.40 -6.43 2.02
CA MET A 87 32.01 -5.27 1.20
C MET A 87 32.91 -4.02 1.37
N ASP A 88 33.81 -4.03 2.35
CA ASP A 88 34.82 -2.99 2.60
C ASP A 88 35.95 -2.96 1.55
N ASP A 89 36.11 -4.06 0.81
CA ASP A 89 37.09 -4.18 -0.27
C ASP A 89 36.52 -3.73 -1.64
N ILE A 90 35.29 -3.21 -1.69
CA ILE A 90 34.66 -2.74 -2.93
C ILE A 90 35.20 -1.35 -3.33
N ALA A 91 35.55 -1.19 -4.61
CA ALA A 91 36.06 0.05 -5.19
C ALA A 91 35.02 0.78 -6.05
N LEU A 92 34.20 0.02 -6.78
CA LEU A 92 33.27 0.55 -7.78
C LEU A 92 31.97 -0.26 -7.77
N VAL A 93 30.86 0.46 -7.76
CA VAL A 93 29.51 -0.09 -7.98
C VAL A 93 29.01 0.45 -9.30
N THR A 94 28.55 -0.44 -10.17
CA THR A 94 28.05 -0.10 -11.51
C THR A 94 26.66 -0.66 -11.72
N PHE A 95 25.84 0.07 -12.48
CA PHE A 95 24.55 -0.40 -12.94
C PHE A 95 24.56 -0.49 -14.48
N THR A 96 24.06 -1.61 -15.00
CA THR A 96 24.02 -1.89 -16.45
C THR A 96 22.64 -2.35 -16.86
N ARG A 97 22.21 -2.00 -18.07
CA ARG A 97 21.00 -2.57 -18.69
C ARG A 97 21.24 -3.94 -19.35
N VAL A 98 22.49 -4.40 -19.43
CA VAL A 98 22.85 -5.65 -20.14
C VAL A 98 23.08 -6.80 -19.17
N TRP A 99 22.23 -7.84 -19.23
CA TRP A 99 22.21 -9.01 -18.31
C TRP A 99 23.56 -9.73 -18.09
N ASN A 100 24.53 -9.62 -19.02
CA ASN A 100 25.79 -10.37 -18.96
C ASN A 100 27.07 -9.53 -19.10
N ASN A 101 26.97 -8.22 -19.34
CA ASN A 101 28.13 -7.39 -19.62
C ASN A 101 28.20 -6.25 -18.60
N CYS A 102 28.96 -6.45 -17.53
CA CYS A 102 29.24 -5.40 -16.55
C CYS A 102 30.25 -4.35 -17.07
N SER A 103 30.82 -4.53 -18.25
CA SER A 103 31.75 -3.57 -18.89
C SER A 103 31.03 -2.40 -19.56
N VAL A 104 29.73 -2.54 -19.84
CA VAL A 104 28.90 -1.46 -20.40
C VAL A 104 27.96 -1.00 -19.29
N SER A 105 28.41 -0.01 -18.55
CA SER A 105 27.75 0.58 -17.39
C SER A 105 27.09 1.89 -17.77
N ASP A 106 25.83 2.07 -17.36
CA ASP A 106 25.10 3.34 -17.54
C ASP A 106 25.39 4.30 -16.38
N ILE A 107 25.60 3.75 -15.19
CA ILE A 107 25.86 4.51 -13.96
C ILE A 107 27.06 3.86 -13.26
N GLU A 108 28.08 4.66 -13.00
CA GLU A 108 29.28 4.25 -12.29
C GLU A 108 29.43 5.08 -11.02
N ILE A 109 29.58 4.40 -9.89
CA ILE A 109 29.73 5.03 -8.58
C ILE A 109 31.01 4.54 -7.96
N THR A 110 31.93 5.47 -7.75
CA THR A 110 33.25 5.19 -7.19
C THR A 110 33.23 5.30 -5.66
N GLN A 111 34.24 4.74 -5.00
CA GLN A 111 34.37 4.76 -3.54
C GLN A 111 34.12 6.13 -2.84
N PRO A 112 34.56 7.30 -3.35
CA PRO A 112 34.27 8.59 -2.70
C PRO A 112 32.78 8.94 -2.62
N ASP A 113 31.96 8.39 -3.51
CA ASP A 113 30.51 8.65 -3.56
C ASP A 113 29.71 7.68 -2.68
N PHE A 114 30.39 6.74 -2.01
CA PHE A 114 29.75 5.81 -1.09
C PHE A 114 29.36 6.53 0.19
N THR A 115 28.07 6.51 0.51
CA THR A 115 27.55 7.13 1.74
C THR A 115 27.97 6.35 2.98
N ILE A 116 27.95 5.01 2.91
CA ILE A 116 28.35 4.12 4.00
C ILE A 116 29.07 2.92 3.38
N GLN A 117 30.23 2.55 3.93
CA GLN A 117 30.94 1.32 3.57
C GLN A 117 31.33 0.58 4.84
N THR A 118 30.87 -0.67 4.97
CA THR A 118 31.25 -1.58 6.05
C THR A 118 31.56 -2.95 5.48
N GLU A 119 32.06 -3.88 6.29
CA GLU A 119 32.32 -5.26 5.87
C GLU A 119 31.06 -5.99 5.37
N LYS A 120 29.86 -5.55 5.79
CA LYS A 120 28.59 -6.25 5.51
C LYS A 120 27.66 -5.51 4.56
N ARG A 121 27.86 -4.20 4.35
CA ARG A 121 27.00 -3.40 3.46
C ARG A 121 27.71 -2.20 2.88
N VAL A 122 27.27 -1.79 1.70
CA VAL A 122 27.66 -0.55 1.04
C VAL A 122 26.39 0.21 0.67
N VAL A 123 26.36 1.52 0.90
CA VAL A 123 25.23 2.39 0.55
C VAL A 123 25.70 3.42 -0.45
N VAL A 124 25.05 3.46 -1.60
CA VAL A 124 25.34 4.41 -2.69
C VAL A 124 24.10 5.24 -3.02
N LYS A 125 24.31 6.42 -3.59
CA LYS A 125 23.23 7.27 -4.12
C LYS A 125 23.28 7.19 -5.64
N ALA A 126 22.17 6.82 -6.26
CA ALA A 126 22.07 6.67 -7.71
C ALA A 126 20.74 7.24 -8.22
N ALA A 127 20.74 7.85 -9.40
CA ALA A 127 19.53 8.23 -10.12
C ALA A 127 19.47 7.42 -11.42
N PHE A 128 18.31 6.84 -11.72
CA PHE A 128 18.13 5.95 -12.87
C PHE A 128 17.32 6.66 -13.96
N PRO A 129 17.84 6.81 -15.18
CA PRO A 129 17.09 7.44 -16.26
C PRO A 129 15.96 6.52 -16.76
N ASP A 130 14.94 7.12 -17.34
CA ASP A 130 13.78 6.39 -17.87
C ASP A 130 14.19 5.39 -18.96
N SER A 131 13.84 4.12 -18.74
CA SER A 131 14.22 3.00 -19.60
C SER A 131 13.21 1.86 -19.43
N ALA A 132 12.94 1.14 -20.53
CA ALA A 132 12.13 -0.08 -20.53
C ALA A 132 12.91 -1.31 -20.04
N ASP A 133 14.24 -1.27 -20.16
CA ASP A 133 15.11 -2.35 -19.71
C ASP A 133 15.38 -2.30 -18.20
N LEU A 134 15.58 -3.46 -17.60
CA LEU A 134 15.94 -3.62 -16.19
C LEU A 134 17.41 -3.26 -15.96
N TYR A 135 17.69 -2.57 -14.85
CA TYR A 135 19.05 -2.31 -14.40
C TYR A 135 19.55 -3.44 -13.49
N TYR A 136 20.72 -3.96 -13.84
CA TYR A 136 21.48 -4.97 -13.09
C TYR A 136 22.62 -4.31 -12.34
N VAL A 137 22.90 -4.79 -11.13
CA VAL A 137 24.03 -4.31 -10.33
C VAL A 137 25.26 -5.20 -10.51
N CYS A 138 26.41 -4.57 -10.74
CA CYS A 138 27.72 -5.20 -10.76
C CYS A 138 28.66 -4.46 -9.81
N VAL A 139 29.46 -5.20 -9.04
CA VAL A 139 30.45 -4.62 -8.13
C VAL A 139 31.86 -5.05 -8.53
N LYS A 140 32.83 -4.13 -8.41
CA LYS A 140 34.25 -4.38 -8.63
C LYS A 140 35.01 -4.13 -7.33
N GLN A 141 35.84 -5.09 -6.95
CA GLN A 141 36.72 -5.00 -5.79
C GLN A 141 37.95 -4.12 -6.11
N LYS A 142 38.60 -3.61 -5.06
CA LYS A 142 39.89 -2.93 -5.18
C LYS A 142 40.92 -3.85 -5.83
N PRO A 143 41.80 -3.32 -6.72
CA PRO A 143 42.88 -4.12 -7.28
C PRO A 143 43.72 -4.68 -6.12
N LYS A 144 44.04 -5.97 -6.20
CA LYS A 144 44.93 -6.61 -5.22
C LYS A 144 46.33 -6.62 -5.79
N GLU A 145 47.28 -6.14 -5.02
CA GLU A 145 48.69 -6.20 -5.37
C GLU A 145 49.22 -7.61 -5.07
N ASN A 146 49.79 -8.26 -6.07
CA ASN A 146 50.45 -9.56 -5.89
C ASN A 146 51.73 -9.43 -5.07
N ALA A 147 52.27 -10.57 -4.63
CA ALA A 147 53.60 -10.63 -3.99
C ALA A 147 54.75 -10.06 -4.87
N GLN A 148 54.51 -9.84 -6.17
CA GLN A 148 55.42 -9.23 -7.14
C GLN A 148 55.14 -7.74 -7.44
N GLY A 149 54.19 -7.09 -6.76
CA GLY A 149 53.88 -5.67 -6.99
C GLY A 149 53.02 -5.39 -8.24
N GLU A 150 52.45 -6.43 -8.86
CA GLU A 150 51.53 -6.28 -9.99
C GLU A 150 50.09 -6.13 -9.49
N GLU A 151 49.40 -5.06 -9.90
CA GLU A 151 47.97 -4.86 -9.63
C GLU A 151 47.13 -5.87 -10.44
N ILE A 152 46.54 -6.86 -9.78
CA ILE A 152 45.53 -7.71 -10.42
C ILE A 152 44.18 -7.00 -10.35
N ASP A 153 43.67 -6.68 -11.53
CA ASP A 153 42.32 -6.16 -11.69
C ASP A 153 41.29 -7.29 -11.46
N GLN A 154 40.44 -7.14 -10.44
CA GLN A 154 39.48 -8.18 -10.06
C GLN A 154 38.24 -8.18 -10.97
N HIS A 155 37.74 -9.38 -11.31
CA HIS A 155 36.56 -9.56 -12.16
C HIS A 155 35.29 -8.99 -11.49
N PHE A 156 34.38 -8.44 -12.30
CA PHE A 156 33.08 -7.96 -11.83
C PHE A 156 32.25 -9.07 -11.18
N ILE A 157 31.76 -8.83 -9.98
CA ILE A 157 30.84 -9.75 -9.31
C ILE A 157 29.43 -9.26 -9.60
N LYS A 158 28.66 -10.10 -10.30
CA LYS A 158 27.24 -9.87 -10.59
C LYS A 158 26.36 -10.68 -9.68
N LEU A 159 25.20 -10.13 -9.35
CA LEU A 159 24.16 -10.86 -8.64
C LEU A 159 23.12 -11.36 -9.65
N HIS A 160 23.03 -12.68 -9.80
CA HIS A 160 22.10 -13.35 -10.70
C HIS A 160 20.71 -13.55 -10.08
N ASP A 161 20.19 -12.52 -9.41
CA ASP A 161 18.88 -12.57 -8.78
C ASP A 161 17.97 -11.49 -9.39
N LEU A 162 16.77 -11.88 -9.80
CA LEU A 162 15.74 -10.94 -10.29
C LEU A 162 15.36 -9.93 -9.20
N ARG A 163 15.42 -10.33 -7.92
CA ARG A 163 15.22 -9.44 -6.76
C ARG A 163 16.28 -8.36 -6.65
N ALA A 164 17.41 -8.56 -7.31
CA ALA A 164 18.51 -7.60 -7.34
C ALA A 164 18.42 -6.58 -8.49
N THR A 165 17.34 -6.62 -9.26
CA THR A 165 17.14 -5.75 -10.41
C THR A 165 16.26 -4.55 -10.07
N ILE A 166 16.48 -3.47 -10.81
CA ILE A 166 15.77 -2.20 -10.64
C ILE A 166 15.04 -1.88 -11.94
N SER A 167 13.76 -1.54 -11.83
CA SER A 167 12.90 -1.11 -12.95
C SER A 167 12.52 0.35 -12.76
N THR A 168 12.61 1.13 -13.83
CA THR A 168 12.06 2.49 -13.91
C THR A 168 10.63 2.51 -14.47
N GLU A 169 10.17 1.42 -15.07
CA GLU A 169 8.82 1.30 -15.56
C GLU A 169 7.84 1.14 -14.39
N ILE A 170 6.98 2.15 -14.21
CA ILE A 170 5.90 2.13 -13.22
C ILE A 170 4.72 1.38 -13.86
N PRO A 171 4.35 0.18 -13.36
CA PRO A 171 3.28 -0.59 -13.98
C PRO A 171 1.96 0.19 -13.92
N PRO A 172 1.14 0.17 -14.99
CA PRO A 172 -0.17 0.79 -14.96
C PRO A 172 -1.04 0.10 -13.91
N ARG A 173 -1.89 0.87 -13.21
CA ARG A 173 -2.87 0.30 -12.27
C ARG A 173 -3.71 -0.75 -12.97
N GLN A 174 -3.64 -2.01 -12.51
CA GLN A 174 -4.57 -3.04 -12.95
C GLN A 174 -5.93 -2.81 -12.30
N TYR A 175 -6.91 -2.37 -13.09
CA TYR A 175 -8.30 -2.30 -12.64
C TYR A 175 -8.92 -3.70 -12.73
N TYR A 176 -9.41 -4.25 -11.61
CA TYR A 176 -10.07 -5.56 -11.57
C TYR A 176 -11.38 -5.62 -12.37
N LEU A 177 -11.99 -4.45 -12.68
CA LEU A 177 -13.23 -4.31 -13.41
C LEU A 177 -13.09 -3.25 -14.52
N PRO A 178 -13.80 -3.38 -15.65
CA PRO A 178 -13.82 -2.32 -16.67
C PRO A 178 -14.43 -1.05 -16.07
N ILE A 179 -13.75 0.08 -16.30
CA ILE A 179 -14.05 1.39 -15.69
C ILE A 179 -15.53 1.77 -15.80
N GLY A 180 -16.17 1.49 -16.95
CA GLY A 180 -17.59 1.80 -17.16
C GLY A 180 -18.55 1.04 -16.24
N ILE A 181 -18.29 -0.25 -15.96
CA ILE A 181 -19.12 -1.04 -15.04
C ILE A 181 -18.92 -0.55 -13.61
N GLN A 182 -17.68 -0.22 -13.22
CA GLN A 182 -17.37 0.28 -11.89
C GLN A 182 -18.08 1.61 -11.60
N ILE A 183 -18.08 2.54 -12.56
CA ILE A 183 -18.82 3.81 -12.43
C ILE A 183 -20.32 3.57 -12.28
N ALA A 184 -20.91 2.66 -13.09
CA ALA A 184 -22.32 2.35 -12.99
C ALA A 184 -22.71 1.77 -11.61
N VAL A 185 -21.88 0.89 -11.05
CA VAL A 185 -22.06 0.35 -9.69
C VAL A 185 -21.96 1.45 -8.64
N ILE A 186 -20.97 2.35 -8.74
CA ILE A 186 -20.80 3.48 -7.82
C ILE A 186 -22.04 4.39 -7.86
N CYS A 187 -22.56 4.74 -9.04
CA CYS A 187 -23.79 5.53 -9.17
C CYS A 187 -24.98 4.84 -8.50
N CYS A 188 -25.15 3.53 -8.69
CA CYS A 188 -26.20 2.75 -8.03
C CYS A 188 -26.05 2.79 -6.49
N LEU A 189 -24.84 2.61 -5.98
CA LEU A 189 -24.55 2.66 -4.54
C LEU A 189 -24.84 4.05 -3.95
N PHE A 190 -24.54 5.14 -4.66
CA PHE A 190 -24.91 6.49 -4.20
C PHE A 190 -26.43 6.67 -4.04
N VAL A 191 -27.21 6.15 -4.98
CA VAL A 191 -28.69 6.20 -4.90
C VAL A 191 -29.19 5.37 -3.71
N LEU A 192 -28.62 4.18 -3.49
CA LEU A 192 -29.00 3.33 -2.35
C LEU A 192 -28.62 3.97 -1.00
N SER A 193 -27.44 4.59 -0.90
CA SER A 193 -27.01 5.35 0.28
C SER A 193 -28.00 6.50 0.57
N GLY A 194 -28.34 7.27 -0.48
CA GLY A 194 -29.35 8.33 -0.40
C GLY A 194 -30.71 7.86 0.09
N LEU A 195 -31.18 6.72 -0.43
CA LEU A 195 -32.46 6.14 -0.05
C LEU A 195 -32.48 5.71 1.42
N PHE A 196 -31.42 5.05 1.90
CA PHE A 196 -31.33 4.59 3.28
C PHE A 196 -31.18 5.75 4.27
N SER A 197 -30.44 6.81 3.93
CA SER A 197 -30.34 8.04 4.73
C SER A 197 -31.67 8.81 4.78
N GLY A 198 -32.30 9.01 3.61
CA GLY A 198 -33.61 9.65 3.51
C GLY A 198 -34.72 8.89 4.23
N LEU A 199 -34.73 7.55 4.14
CA LEU A 199 -35.70 6.72 4.85
C LEU A 199 -35.49 6.75 6.37
N ASN A 200 -34.24 6.83 6.85
CA ASN A 200 -33.96 7.00 8.27
C ASN A 200 -34.55 8.31 8.81
N LEU A 201 -34.38 9.42 8.09
CA LEU A 201 -34.98 10.71 8.44
C LEU A 201 -36.51 10.71 8.30
N GLY A 202 -37.05 10.17 7.22
CA GLY A 202 -38.50 10.05 7.02
C GLY A 202 -39.17 9.20 8.11
N LEU A 203 -38.49 8.14 8.56
CA LEU A 203 -38.94 7.33 9.68
C LEU A 203 -38.86 8.10 11.01
N MET A 204 -37.91 9.01 11.20
CA MET A 204 -37.88 9.89 12.37
C MET A 204 -38.92 11.02 12.31
N ALA A 205 -39.25 11.54 11.12
CA ALA A 205 -40.11 12.71 10.94
C ALA A 205 -41.60 12.43 11.14
N LEU A 206 -42.11 11.33 10.55
CA LEU A 206 -43.49 10.90 10.80
C LEU A 206 -43.57 10.42 12.28
N THR A 207 -44.72 10.36 12.95
CA THR A 207 -44.85 9.75 14.29
C THR A 207 -46.01 8.75 14.23
N PRO A 208 -46.02 7.61 14.95
CA PRO A 208 -47.16 6.67 14.90
C PRO A 208 -48.50 7.32 15.26
N GLN A 209 -48.47 8.39 16.06
CA GLN A 209 -49.63 9.22 16.40
C GLN A 209 -50.16 10.02 15.21
N GLU A 210 -49.29 10.73 14.49
CA GLU A 210 -49.62 11.42 13.23
C GLU A 210 -50.23 10.47 12.20
N LEU A 211 -49.67 9.25 12.10
CA LEU A 211 -50.14 8.26 11.15
C LEU A 211 -51.53 7.70 11.50
N MET A 212 -51.83 7.55 12.80
CA MET A 212 -53.18 7.20 13.26
C MET A 212 -54.20 8.33 13.01
N LEU A 213 -53.77 9.59 13.08
CA LEU A 213 -54.61 10.74 12.74
C LEU A 213 -54.93 10.76 11.25
N ILE A 214 -53.93 10.58 10.38
CA ILE A 214 -54.10 10.49 8.93
C ILE A 214 -55.00 9.30 8.55
N GLN A 215 -54.89 8.17 9.24
CA GLN A 215 -55.77 7.01 9.01
C GLN A 215 -57.26 7.33 9.30
N LYS A 216 -57.54 8.18 10.29
CA LYS A 216 -58.91 8.54 10.72
C LYS A 216 -59.50 9.72 9.94
N SER A 217 -58.67 10.69 9.59
CA SER A 217 -59.11 12.00 9.05
C SER A 217 -58.64 12.27 7.61
N GLY A 218 -57.78 11.43 7.04
CA GLY A 218 -57.19 11.62 5.71
C GLY A 218 -58.07 11.17 4.54
N SER A 219 -57.66 11.55 3.33
CA SER A 219 -58.30 11.15 2.08
C SER A 219 -58.22 9.63 1.85
N LYS A 220 -59.10 9.06 1.01
CA LYS A 220 -59.12 7.61 0.71
C LYS A 220 -57.74 7.05 0.30
N LYS A 221 -56.93 7.85 -0.39
CA LYS A 221 -55.56 7.49 -0.80
C LYS A 221 -54.58 7.50 0.38
N GLU A 222 -54.60 8.55 1.20
CA GLU A 222 -53.72 8.70 2.37
C GLU A 222 -53.99 7.63 3.43
N ARG A 223 -55.26 7.28 3.62
CA ARG A 223 -55.67 6.22 4.54
C ARG A 223 -55.11 4.86 4.13
N ALA A 224 -55.10 4.55 2.83
CA ALA A 224 -54.52 3.30 2.31
C ALA A 224 -53.00 3.24 2.55
N TYR A 225 -52.27 4.35 2.35
CA TYR A 225 -50.83 4.40 2.64
C TYR A 225 -50.53 4.30 4.15
N ALA A 226 -51.30 5.00 4.99
CA ALA A 226 -51.14 4.97 6.44
C ALA A 226 -51.35 3.55 7.02
N GLU A 227 -52.30 2.79 6.47
CA GLU A 227 -52.60 1.41 6.90
C GLU A 227 -51.44 0.44 6.59
N VAL A 228 -50.72 0.66 5.49
CA VAL A 228 -49.54 -0.14 5.12
C VAL A 228 -48.30 0.23 5.95
N ILE A 229 -48.11 1.53 6.27
CA ILE A 229 -46.91 2.03 6.94
C ILE A 229 -46.96 1.83 8.48
N LEU A 230 -48.15 1.88 9.09
CA LEU A 230 -48.38 1.68 10.52
C LEU A 230 -47.74 0.41 11.12
N PRO A 231 -47.92 -0.80 10.54
CA PRO A 231 -47.34 -2.02 11.10
C PRO A 231 -45.82 -2.04 11.02
N VAL A 232 -45.24 -1.55 9.91
CA VAL A 232 -43.79 -1.46 9.71
C VAL A 232 -43.15 -0.57 10.79
N ARG A 233 -43.82 0.52 11.13
CA ARG A 233 -43.36 1.45 12.15
C ARG A 233 -43.53 0.95 13.59
N ARG A 234 -44.53 0.11 13.86
CA ARG A 234 -44.65 -0.55 15.19
C ARG A 234 -43.42 -1.40 15.51
N SER A 235 -42.77 -1.98 14.49
CA SER A 235 -41.48 -2.67 14.59
C SER A 235 -40.26 -1.76 14.27
N GLY A 236 -40.35 -0.45 14.53
CA GLY A 236 -39.40 0.55 14.06
C GLY A 236 -37.94 0.32 14.46
N ASN A 237 -37.67 -0.28 15.64
CA ASN A 237 -36.29 -0.51 16.10
C ASN A 237 -35.52 -1.49 15.20
N LEU A 238 -36.18 -2.50 14.64
CA LEU A 238 -35.55 -3.45 13.72
C LEU A 238 -35.25 -2.80 12.38
N LEU A 239 -36.21 -2.02 11.86
CA LEU A 239 -36.06 -1.29 10.61
C LEU A 239 -34.94 -0.25 10.71
N LEU A 240 -34.91 0.52 11.80
CA LEU A 240 -33.87 1.53 12.05
C LEU A 240 -32.49 0.88 12.13
N CYS A 241 -32.35 -0.26 12.81
CA CYS A 241 -31.10 -1.01 12.85
C CYS A 241 -30.66 -1.48 11.45
N ALA A 242 -31.57 -2.05 10.67
CA ALA A 242 -31.28 -2.50 9.31
C ALA A 242 -30.86 -1.35 8.38
N LEU A 243 -31.51 -0.19 8.50
CA LEU A 243 -31.18 1.01 7.72
C LEU A 243 -29.81 1.59 8.11
N LEU A 244 -29.49 1.63 9.41
CA LEU A 244 -28.18 2.08 9.88
C LEU A 244 -27.05 1.16 9.41
N ILE A 245 -27.25 -0.16 9.49
CA ILE A 245 -26.27 -1.14 9.00
C ILE A 245 -26.10 -1.01 7.48
N GLY A 246 -27.22 -0.91 6.74
CA GLY A 246 -27.20 -0.71 5.29
C GLY A 246 -26.43 0.55 4.87
N ASN A 247 -26.66 1.66 5.56
CA ASN A 247 -25.91 2.92 5.36
C ASN A 247 -24.41 2.73 5.52
N VAL A 248 -23.97 2.14 6.64
CA VAL A 248 -22.55 1.92 6.91
C VAL A 248 -21.94 0.96 5.88
N CYS A 249 -22.64 -0.10 5.50
CA CYS A 249 -22.18 -1.05 4.49
C CYS A 249 -22.03 -0.40 3.11
N VAL A 250 -23.03 0.36 2.64
CA VAL A 250 -22.98 1.03 1.34
C VAL A 250 -21.90 2.11 1.31
N ASN A 251 -21.76 2.92 2.37
CA ASN A 251 -20.74 3.96 2.45
C ASN A 251 -19.32 3.37 2.47
N SER A 252 -19.14 2.23 3.14
CA SER A 252 -17.86 1.49 3.15
C SER A 252 -17.57 0.91 1.76
N ALA A 253 -18.56 0.34 1.09
CA ALA A 253 -18.41 -0.18 -0.27
C ALA A 253 -18.02 0.92 -1.26
N ILE A 254 -18.68 2.08 -1.22
CA ILE A 254 -18.34 3.25 -2.05
C ILE A 254 -16.88 3.66 -1.82
N SER A 255 -16.44 3.71 -0.56
CA SER A 255 -15.07 4.13 -0.21
C SER A 255 -14.01 3.16 -0.75
N ILE A 256 -14.24 1.84 -0.64
CA ILE A 256 -13.35 0.82 -1.19
C ILE A 256 -13.29 0.93 -2.72
N LEU A 257 -14.45 1.04 -3.38
CA LEU A 257 -14.49 1.17 -4.85
C LEU A 257 -13.81 2.46 -5.35
N PHE A 258 -13.79 3.53 -4.54
CA PHE A 258 -13.11 4.78 -4.89
C PHE A 258 -11.59 4.69 -4.70
N ASP A 259 -11.13 3.92 -3.71
CA ASP A 259 -9.71 3.64 -3.46
C ASP A 259 -9.06 2.92 -4.64
N ASP A 260 -9.79 2.00 -5.26
CA ASP A 260 -9.34 1.33 -6.49
C ASP A 260 -9.16 2.32 -7.66
N LEU A 261 -10.00 3.37 -7.74
CA LEU A 261 -9.97 4.34 -8.84
C LEU A 261 -8.92 5.45 -8.66
N THR A 262 -8.62 5.85 -7.43
CA THR A 262 -7.86 7.06 -7.12
C THR A 262 -6.68 6.78 -6.16
N SER A 263 -5.73 7.70 -6.03
CA SER A 263 -4.69 7.60 -4.99
C SER A 263 -5.31 7.60 -3.59
N GLY A 264 -4.93 6.67 -2.71
CA GLY A 264 -5.79 6.35 -1.56
C GLY A 264 -6.12 7.50 -0.60
N TYR A 265 -5.24 8.49 -0.46
CA TYR A 265 -5.56 9.70 0.29
C TYR A 265 -6.63 10.57 -0.38
N VAL A 266 -6.52 10.76 -1.70
CA VAL A 266 -7.51 11.51 -2.48
C VAL A 266 -8.83 10.73 -2.54
N ALA A 267 -8.76 9.40 -2.63
CA ALA A 267 -9.92 8.54 -2.63
C ALA A 267 -10.76 8.70 -1.37
N LEU A 268 -10.11 8.75 -0.20
CA LEU A 268 -10.78 8.96 1.09
C LEU A 268 -11.50 10.32 1.15
N ILE A 269 -10.87 11.39 0.69
CA ILE A 269 -11.48 12.73 0.71
C ILE A 269 -12.66 12.80 -0.26
N THR A 270 -12.44 12.34 -1.50
CA THR A 270 -13.45 12.43 -2.55
C THR A 270 -14.63 11.49 -2.28
N SER A 271 -14.40 10.27 -1.77
CA SER A 271 -15.48 9.36 -1.38
C SER A 271 -16.32 9.94 -0.24
N SER A 272 -15.67 10.48 0.79
CA SER A 272 -16.36 11.08 1.96
C SER A 272 -17.20 12.29 1.55
N ALA A 273 -16.61 13.22 0.77
CA ALA A 273 -17.33 14.38 0.26
C ALA A 273 -18.49 13.99 -0.66
N GLY A 274 -18.27 13.00 -1.54
CA GLY A 274 -19.29 12.47 -2.43
C GLY A 274 -20.46 11.84 -1.67
N ILE A 275 -20.18 11.04 -0.64
CA ILE A 275 -21.21 10.40 0.20
C ILE A 275 -22.06 11.45 0.91
N VAL A 276 -21.43 12.47 1.51
CA VAL A 276 -22.18 13.54 2.19
C VAL A 276 -23.04 14.32 1.18
N ILE A 277 -22.47 14.76 0.06
CA ILE A 277 -23.20 15.62 -0.89
C ILE A 277 -24.31 14.83 -1.60
N PHE A 278 -23.99 13.69 -2.21
CA PHE A 278 -24.93 12.92 -3.02
C PHE A 278 -25.79 11.95 -2.21
N GLY A 279 -25.26 11.39 -1.12
CA GLY A 279 -25.95 10.42 -0.27
C GLY A 279 -26.71 11.02 0.90
N GLU A 280 -26.41 12.25 1.34
CA GLU A 280 -27.13 12.87 2.46
C GLU A 280 -27.81 14.17 2.05
N ILE A 281 -27.06 15.17 1.59
CA ILE A 281 -27.58 16.53 1.37
C ILE A 281 -28.58 16.57 0.22
N PHE A 282 -28.25 15.97 -0.93
CA PHE A 282 -29.13 15.98 -2.10
C PHE A 282 -30.50 15.33 -1.85
N PRO A 283 -30.60 14.08 -1.35
CA PRO A 283 -31.91 13.47 -1.06
C PRO A 283 -32.66 14.23 0.05
N GLN A 284 -31.97 14.73 1.07
CA GLN A 284 -32.62 15.58 2.09
C GLN A 284 -33.21 16.85 1.51
N SER A 285 -32.51 17.50 0.57
CA SER A 285 -32.99 18.73 -0.09
C SER A 285 -34.17 18.52 -1.03
N LEU A 286 -34.41 17.30 -1.51
CA LEU A 286 -35.59 16.96 -2.31
C LEU A 286 -36.79 16.53 -1.45
N CYS A 287 -36.53 16.01 -0.25
CA CYS A 287 -37.55 15.48 0.64
C CYS A 287 -38.05 16.48 1.71
N VAL A 288 -37.43 17.66 1.81
CA VAL A 288 -37.84 18.80 2.65
C VAL A 288 -38.38 19.90 1.74
#